data_AF-A0A7S1NXR5-F1
#
_entry.id   AF-A0A7S1NXR5-F1
#
_cell.length_a   1.000
_cell.length_b   1.000
_cell.length_c   1.000
_cell.angle_alpha   90.00
_cell.angle_beta   90.00
_cell.angle_gamma   90.00
#
_symmetry.space_group_name_H-M   'P 1'
#
loop_
_entity.id
_entity.type
_entity.pdbx_description
1 polymer ?
#
loop_
_entity_poly.entity_id
_entity_poly.type
_entity_poly.pdbx_seq_one_letter_code
_entity_poly.pdbx_strand_id
1 'polypeptide(L)'
;KAIGEFFDNKLYSLGPILLQLIKPLDMTFEEFTVIDLGYTGLLHDATIVAWKEKIFHEAVRPQSFIQHYFHHEIFSTYVPKEGVKPIMGSDWKSYLRTMPHTEYPSGSTCFCRETMEFAKIAF
;
A
#
# COMPACT_ATOMS: atom_id res chain seq x y z
N LYS A 1 -7.77 6.47 10.28
CA LYS A 1 -6.61 7.33 9.95
C LYS A 1 -5.31 6.65 10.31
N ALA A 2 -5.03 6.40 11.59
CA ALA A 2 -3.80 5.73 12.05
C ALA A 2 -3.43 4.44 11.30
N ILE A 3 -4.36 3.49 11.13
CA ILE A 3 -4.10 2.24 10.37
C ILE A 3 -3.73 2.53 8.92
N GLY A 4 -4.41 3.48 8.27
CA GLY A 4 -4.12 3.86 6.89
C GLY A 4 -2.73 4.47 6.75
N GLU A 5 -2.32 5.33 7.68
CA GLU A 5 -0.98 5.94 7.71
C GLU A 5 0.12 4.91 7.98
N PHE A 6 -0.16 3.94 8.87
CA PHE A 6 0.77 2.85 9.17
C PHE A 6 1.10 2.03 7.91
N PHE A 7 0.08 1.63 7.13
CA PHE A 7 0.28 0.90 5.87
C PHE A 7 0.70 1.79 4.70
N ASP A 8 0.47 3.11 4.77
CA ASP A 8 1.00 4.04 3.78
C ASP A 8 2.52 4.17 3.89
N ASN A 9 3.06 4.09 5.11
CA ASN A 9 4.50 4.07 5.35
C ASN A 9 5.06 2.64 5.39
N LYS A 10 5.76 2.25 4.31
CA LYS A 10 6.29 0.89 4.13
C LYS A 10 7.47 0.62 5.08
N LEU A 11 8.18 1.67 5.52
CA LEU A 11 9.23 1.55 6.54
C LEU A 11 8.69 1.25 7.93
N TYR A 12 7.39 1.50 8.19
CA TYR A 12 6.74 1.09 9.45
C TYR A 12 5.98 -0.23 9.31
N SER A 13 5.25 -0.41 8.20
CA SER A 13 4.37 -1.57 8.03
C SER A 13 5.05 -2.84 7.54
N LEU A 14 6.09 -2.74 6.69
CA LEU A 14 6.70 -3.89 6.04
C LEU A 14 8.19 -4.06 6.36
N GLY A 15 8.93 -2.96 6.48
CA GLY A 15 10.36 -2.97 6.78
C GLY A 15 10.72 -3.65 8.12
N PRO A 16 10.03 -3.34 9.23
CA PRO A 16 10.42 -3.86 10.54
C PRO A 16 10.00 -5.32 10.79
N ILE A 17 9.15 -5.90 9.93
CA ILE A 17 8.55 -7.22 10.19
C ILE A 17 9.63 -8.29 10.40
N LEU A 18 10.65 -8.35 9.54
CA LEU A 18 11.72 -9.34 9.70
C LEU A 18 12.58 -9.09 10.94
N LEU A 19 12.90 -7.82 11.21
CA LEU A 19 13.70 -7.45 12.39
C LEU A 19 13.01 -7.84 13.70
N GLN A 20 11.68 -7.81 13.73
CA GLN A 20 10.89 -8.22 14.89
C GLN A 20 10.93 -9.74 15.14
N LEU A 21 11.29 -10.53 14.14
CA LEU A 21 11.31 -12.00 14.21
C LEU A 21 12.69 -12.58 14.61
N ILE A 22 13.77 -11.79 14.50
CA ILE A 22 15.14 -12.25 14.83
C ILE A 22 15.25 -12.75 16.27
N LYS A 23 14.87 -11.91 17.24
CA LYS A 23 15.02 -12.24 18.68
C LYS A 23 14.12 -13.38 19.14
N PRO A 24 12.84 -13.45 18.75
CA PRO A 24 11.97 -14.57 19.12
C PRO A 24 12.43 -15.93 18.58
N LEU A 25 13.14 -15.95 17.44
CA LEU A 25 13.53 -17.18 16.75
C LEU A 25 15.00 -17.56 16.96
N ASP A 26 15.74 -16.79 17.77
CA ASP A 26 17.16 -17.01 18.08
C ASP A 26 18.04 -17.23 16.83
N MET A 27 17.73 -16.50 15.74
CA MET A 27 18.41 -16.65 14.46
C MET A 27 19.87 -16.20 14.52
N THR A 28 20.74 -16.96 13.88
CA THR A 28 22.10 -16.53 13.52
C THR A 28 22.06 -15.41 12.47
N PHE A 29 23.19 -14.72 12.30
CA PHE A 29 23.33 -13.67 11.29
C PHE A 29 23.16 -14.23 9.87
N GLU A 30 23.70 -15.42 9.62
CA GLU A 30 23.63 -16.13 8.35
C GLU A 30 22.18 -16.51 8.01
N GLU A 31 21.43 -17.08 8.96
CA GLU A 31 20.02 -17.41 8.80
C GLU A 31 19.17 -16.17 8.52
N PHE A 32 19.38 -15.09 9.29
CA PHE A 32 18.71 -13.82 9.06
C PHE A 32 18.99 -13.28 7.64
N THR A 33 20.25 -13.33 7.19
CA THR A 33 20.65 -12.81 5.87
C THR A 33 19.97 -13.57 4.73
N VAL A 34 19.85 -14.89 4.83
CA VAL A 34 19.17 -15.71 3.82
C VAL A 34 17.68 -15.35 3.74
N ILE A 35 17.03 -15.17 4.89
CA ILE A 35 15.61 -14.82 4.97
C ILE A 35 15.37 -13.39 4.46
N ASP A 36 16.21 -12.43 4.83
CA ASP A 36 16.11 -11.04 4.37
C ASP A 36 16.29 -10.90 2.86
N LEU A 37 17.24 -11.66 2.29
CA LEU A 37 17.43 -11.73 0.84
C LEU A 37 16.19 -12.29 0.14
N GLY A 38 15.63 -13.39 0.66
CA GLY A 38 14.42 -14.00 0.11
C GLY A 38 13.21 -13.06 0.16
N TYR A 39 13.03 -12.36 1.28
CA TYR A 39 11.95 -11.40 1.46
C TYR A 39 12.07 -10.20 0.53
N THR A 40 13.27 -9.62 0.43
CA THR A 40 13.53 -8.47 -0.46
C THR A 40 13.32 -8.87 -1.92
N GLY A 41 13.78 -10.06 -2.32
CA GLY A 41 13.52 -10.61 -3.66
C GLY A 41 12.02 -10.78 -3.94
N LEU A 42 11.26 -11.29 -2.97
CA LEU A 42 9.81 -11.46 -3.10
C LEU A 42 9.08 -10.11 -3.23
N LEU A 43 9.44 -9.08 -2.46
CA LEU A 43 8.85 -7.74 -2.60
C LEU A 43 9.18 -7.11 -3.97
N HIS A 44 10.39 -7.34 -4.46
CA HIS A 44 10.81 -6.90 -5.79
C HIS A 44 10.00 -7.57 -6.89
N ASP A 45 9.83 -8.89 -6.84
CA ASP A 45 9.08 -9.64 -7.85
C ASP A 45 7.58 -9.32 -7.81
N ALA A 46 7.02 -9.16 -6.61
CA ALA A 46 5.66 -8.66 -6.42
C ALA A 46 5.47 -7.27 -7.06
N THR A 47 6.50 -6.41 -7.01
CA THR A 47 6.48 -5.10 -7.66
C THR A 47 6.43 -5.26 -9.17
N ILE A 48 7.28 -6.11 -9.77
CA ILE A 48 7.30 -6.36 -11.22
C ILE A 48 5.92 -6.80 -11.71
N VAL A 49 5.33 -7.80 -11.06
CA VAL A 49 4.02 -8.34 -11.44
C VAL A 49 2.92 -7.29 -11.26
N ALA A 50 2.87 -6.62 -10.11
CA ALA A 50 1.87 -5.58 -9.88
C ALA A 50 2.00 -4.42 -10.88
N TRP A 51 3.22 -4.04 -11.26
CA TRP A 51 3.47 -2.96 -12.20
C TRP A 51 3.09 -3.33 -13.64
N LYS A 52 3.37 -4.57 -14.04
CA LYS A 52 2.91 -5.13 -15.32
C LYS A 52 1.39 -5.03 -15.43
N GLU A 53 0.65 -5.48 -14.40
CA GLU A 53 -0.81 -5.45 -14.41
C GLU A 53 -1.35 -4.01 -14.34
N LYS A 54 -0.67 -3.10 -13.64
CA LYS A 54 -0.96 -1.66 -13.66
C LYS A 54 -0.92 -1.03 -15.04
N ILE A 55 0.08 -1.39 -15.82
CA ILE A 55 0.22 -0.94 -17.21
C ILE A 55 -0.83 -1.61 -18.08
N PHE A 56 -1.09 -2.91 -17.89
CA PHE A 56 -2.06 -3.64 -18.71
C PHE A 56 -3.49 -3.12 -18.54
N HIS A 57 -3.91 -2.80 -17.32
CA HIS A 57 -5.29 -2.39 -17.03
C HIS A 57 -5.54 -0.88 -17.13
N GLU A 58 -4.49 -0.05 -17.03
CA GLU A 58 -4.58 1.41 -17.05
C GLU A 58 -5.70 2.03 -16.18
N ALA A 59 -6.01 1.39 -15.05
CA ALA A 59 -7.20 1.71 -14.28
C ALA A 59 -7.14 3.10 -13.63
N VAL A 60 -8.27 3.83 -13.71
CA VAL A 60 -8.45 5.15 -13.14
C VAL A 60 -8.42 5.14 -11.61
N ARG A 61 -7.87 6.21 -11.01
CA ARG A 61 -7.87 6.42 -9.55
C ARG A 61 -9.23 6.93 -9.07
N PRO A 62 -9.66 6.60 -7.83
CA PRO A 62 -10.91 7.09 -7.27
C PRO A 62 -11.06 8.62 -7.30
N GLN A 63 -9.97 9.37 -7.04
CA GLN A 63 -10.00 10.83 -7.09
C GLN A 63 -10.35 11.36 -8.48
N SER A 64 -9.69 10.85 -9.52
CA SER A 64 -9.97 11.26 -10.91
C SER A 64 -11.38 10.83 -11.32
N PHE A 65 -11.85 9.65 -10.89
CA PHE A 65 -13.21 9.22 -11.14
C PHE A 65 -14.24 10.18 -10.52
N ILE A 66 -14.07 10.52 -9.24
CA ILE A 66 -14.98 11.44 -8.53
C ILE A 66 -14.95 12.84 -9.17
N GLN A 67 -13.77 13.37 -9.44
CA GLN A 67 -13.60 14.69 -10.07
C GLN A 67 -14.06 14.74 -11.53
N HIS A 68 -14.30 13.60 -12.17
CA HIS A 68 -14.83 13.54 -13.53
C HIS A 68 -16.34 13.31 -13.55
N TYR A 69 -16.83 12.30 -12.83
CA TYR A 69 -18.24 11.90 -12.89
C TYR A 69 -19.14 12.67 -11.91
N PHE A 70 -18.61 13.06 -10.75
CA PHE A 70 -19.37 13.73 -9.69
C PHE A 70 -18.98 15.20 -9.51
N HIS A 71 -18.37 15.82 -10.53
CA HIS A 71 -17.79 17.16 -10.42
C HIS A 71 -18.78 18.28 -10.10
N HIS A 72 -20.07 18.10 -10.42
CA HIS A 72 -21.14 19.05 -10.10
C HIS A 72 -21.93 18.68 -8.83
N GLU A 73 -21.59 17.57 -8.19
CA GLU A 73 -22.33 17.09 -7.02
C GLU A 73 -21.66 17.56 -5.73
N ILE A 74 -22.49 17.89 -4.74
CA ILE A 74 -22.04 18.18 -3.38
C ILE A 74 -22.38 16.99 -2.51
N PHE A 75 -21.39 16.43 -1.84
CA PHE A 75 -21.57 15.33 -0.90
C PHE A 75 -20.85 15.60 0.43
N SER A 76 -21.38 15.01 1.50
CA SER A 76 -20.79 15.09 2.84
C SER A 76 -19.72 14.02 3.00
N THR A 77 -18.46 14.43 3.19
CA THR A 77 -17.32 13.51 3.28
C THR A 77 -16.20 14.11 4.11
N TYR A 78 -15.17 13.31 4.37
CA TYR A 78 -13.98 13.78 5.09
C TYR A 78 -13.09 14.65 4.21
N VAL A 79 -12.78 15.86 4.68
CA VAL A 79 -11.82 16.79 4.10
C VAL A 79 -10.56 16.84 4.98
N PRO A 80 -9.35 16.62 4.42
CA PRO A 80 -8.10 16.64 5.18
C PRO A 80 -7.97 17.90 6.03
N LYS A 81 -7.65 17.72 7.32
CA LYS A 81 -7.50 18.79 8.33
C LYS A 81 -8.77 19.59 8.68
N GLU A 82 -9.89 19.36 8.00
CA GLU A 82 -11.14 20.11 8.24
C GLU A 82 -12.26 19.26 8.86
N GLY A 83 -12.20 17.93 8.73
CA GLY A 83 -13.26 17.06 9.27
C GLY A 83 -14.29 16.68 8.23
N VAL A 84 -15.45 16.20 8.68
CA VAL A 84 -16.56 15.85 7.78
C VAL A 84 -17.33 17.12 7.44
N LYS A 85 -17.42 17.46 6.15
CA LYS A 85 -18.16 18.63 5.66
C LYS A 85 -18.66 18.40 4.23
N PRO A 86 -19.64 19.19 3.77
CA PRO A 86 -19.99 19.25 2.37
C PRO A 86 -18.79 19.73 1.52
N ILE A 87 -18.54 19.06 0.40
CA ILE A 87 -17.54 19.46 -0.60
C ILE A 87 -18.07 19.16 -2.00
N MET A 88 -17.71 20.01 -2.97
CA MET A 88 -17.97 19.76 -4.39
C MET A 88 -17.09 18.61 -4.88
N GLY A 89 -17.61 17.71 -5.71
CA GLY A 89 -16.84 16.58 -6.23
C GLY A 89 -15.58 16.99 -7.01
N SER A 90 -15.60 18.15 -7.67
CA SER A 90 -14.42 18.73 -8.33
C SER A 90 -13.28 19.05 -7.35
N ASP A 91 -13.61 19.39 -6.09
CA ASP A 91 -12.66 19.79 -5.05
C ASP A 91 -12.25 18.64 -4.14
N TRP A 92 -12.91 17.48 -4.27
CA TRP A 92 -12.66 16.32 -3.43
C TRP A 92 -11.22 15.80 -3.59
N LYS A 93 -10.59 15.47 -2.46
CA LYS A 93 -9.26 14.85 -2.41
C LYS A 93 -9.26 13.72 -1.39
N SER A 94 -8.50 12.67 -1.70
CA SER A 94 -8.31 11.54 -0.78
C SER A 94 -7.56 11.97 0.49
N TYR A 95 -7.80 11.24 1.59
CA TYR A 95 -7.08 11.48 2.86
C TYR A 95 -5.57 11.29 2.73
N LEU A 96 -5.19 10.12 2.21
CA LEU A 96 -3.81 9.81 1.83
C LEU A 96 -3.54 10.40 0.46
N ARG A 97 -2.28 10.79 0.20
CA ARG A 97 -1.87 11.29 -1.11
C ARG A 97 -2.08 10.21 -2.17
N THR A 98 -2.78 10.54 -3.25
CA THR A 98 -2.86 9.64 -4.42
C THR A 98 -1.49 9.56 -5.09
N MET A 99 -0.98 8.34 -5.26
CA MET A 99 0.33 8.08 -5.88
C MET A 99 0.26 8.15 -7.42
N PRO A 100 1.35 8.57 -8.10
CA PRO A 100 1.37 8.80 -9.55
C PRO A 100 1.53 7.50 -10.36
N HIS A 101 0.59 6.57 -10.22
CA HIS A 101 0.48 5.33 -10.98
C HIS A 101 -0.99 4.90 -11.04
N THR A 102 -1.35 3.99 -11.95
CA THR A 102 -2.72 3.48 -12.12
C THR A 102 -3.19 2.68 -10.90
N GLU A 103 -4.51 2.51 -10.76
CA GLU A 103 -5.12 1.97 -9.54
C GLU A 103 -4.87 0.47 -9.37
N TYR A 104 -5.22 -0.33 -10.38
CA TYR A 104 -5.31 -1.78 -10.28
C TYR A 104 -4.04 -2.49 -10.78
N PRO A 105 -3.48 -3.46 -10.05
CA PRO A 105 -3.84 -3.88 -8.68
C PRO A 105 -3.21 -2.97 -7.62
N SER A 106 -3.67 -3.04 -6.37
CA SER A 106 -3.02 -2.33 -5.25
C SER A 106 -1.66 -2.94 -4.90
N GLY A 107 -0.57 -2.21 -5.18
CA GLY A 107 0.79 -2.66 -4.86
C GLY A 107 1.02 -2.90 -3.36
N SER A 108 0.53 -2.01 -2.49
CA SER A 108 0.60 -2.22 -1.04
C SER A 108 -0.10 -3.50 -0.60
N THR A 109 -1.24 -3.84 -1.22
CA THR A 109 -1.97 -5.07 -0.88
C THR A 109 -1.24 -6.31 -1.36
N CYS A 110 -0.63 -6.26 -2.56
CA CYS A 110 0.27 -7.32 -3.03
C CYS A 110 1.40 -7.56 -2.03
N PHE A 111 2.09 -6.49 -1.59
CA PHE A 111 3.17 -6.64 -0.61
C PHE A 111 2.70 -7.22 0.71
N CYS A 112 1.61 -6.72 1.30
CA CYS A 112 1.08 -7.28 2.55
C CYS A 112 0.72 -8.77 2.41
N ARG A 113 0.14 -9.17 1.26
CA ARG A 113 -0.21 -10.55 0.99
C ARG A 113 1.01 -11.44 0.86
N GLU A 114 1.98 -11.04 0.04
CA GLU A 114 3.18 -11.83 -0.20
C GLU A 114 4.08 -11.89 1.05
N THR A 115 4.17 -10.81 1.84
CA THR A 115 4.84 -10.84 3.16
C THR A 115 4.22 -11.91 4.07
N MET A 116 2.89 -12.01 4.11
CA MET A 116 2.20 -13.01 4.91
C MET A 116 2.45 -14.43 4.39
N GLU A 117 2.44 -14.65 3.08
CA GLU A 117 2.73 -15.97 2.49
C GLU A 117 4.20 -16.36 2.69
N PHE A 118 5.13 -15.42 2.53
CA PHE A 118 6.55 -15.63 2.82
C PHE A 118 6.75 -16.08 4.27
N ALA A 119 6.09 -15.41 5.23
CA ALA A 119 6.19 -15.77 6.64
C ALA A 119 5.72 -17.20 6.95
N LYS A 120 4.76 -17.76 6.20
CA LYS A 120 4.29 -19.15 6.39
C LYS A 120 5.26 -20.21 5.84
N ILE A 121 6.16 -19.81 4.95
CA ILE A 121 7.12 -20.70 4.30
C ILE A 121 8.47 -20.61 5.02
N ALA A 122 8.85 -19.40 5.43
CA ALA A 122 10.13 -19.13 6.06
C ALA A 122 10.18 -19.49 7.56
N PHE A 123 9.02 -19.59 8.23
CA PHE A 123 8.88 -19.85 9.67
C PHE A 123 7.78 -20.88 9.95
#